data_AF-A0AA43AMU4-F1
#
_entry.id   AF-A0AA43AMU4-F1
#
_cell.length_a   1.000
_cell.length_b   1.000
_cell.length_c   1.000
_cell.angle_alpha   90.00
_cell.angle_beta   90.00
_cell.angle_gamma   90.00
#
_symmetry.space_group_name_H-M   'P 1'
#
loop_
_entity.id
_entity.type
_entity.pdbx_description
1 polymer ?
#
loop_
_entity_poly.entity_id
_entity_poly.type
_entity_poly.pdbx_seq_one_letter_code
_entity_poly.pdbx_strand_id
1 'polypeptide(L)'
;MLSLFQRKRASVAAAPSPTPATDLPKGLLRPESAASLLAIPRRQKLLEHIWQRTSLSRKQFAILYRAPLECYAELVQQFPASEAHHHAYPGGMLDHGLEIVAYSLKLRQSHLLPIGANPEDQAAQSEAWTAAVAYAALLHDIGKIAVDLHVELADGSTWHPWHGPLQQPYRFRYRDDREYRLHSAATGLLHHQLLDRQILDWLSGYPALWGPLLYVLAGQYEHAGVLGELVVQADRASVALELGGDPARAMVAPKHALQRKLLDGLRYLLKEELKLNQPEASDGWLTEDGLWLVSKTVSDKLRAHLLSQGIDGIPANNTAVFNVLQDHGMLKPTPDGKAVWRATVISTTGWSHSFTLLRLAPALIWESGERPAPFAGTVAIDATLAENDASAPATPPAVVMKPAQEDQGPRPWEGGSAAALAPPPTAHQALPDALEDMLTMVGMGDSSGTQQDAEVVSSMTPATRPEASMPAMVTVSPTSMPTAATSPSTARPSGEHFMTWLQQGIASRRLIINDAKALVHTVSDTAYLVSPGVFQRYAQEHPQVGAFAKQENQQDWRWVQKRFERLQLHRKQASGLNIWTCEVTGPRKSRKLHGYLLLQPQSVFGDVPPNNPYLAVLPT
;
A
#
# COMPACT_ATOMS: atom_id res chain seq x y z
N MET A 1 -28.14 30.64 31.09
CA MET A 1 -28.26 29.96 29.79
C MET A 1 -27.04 29.05 29.69
N LEU A 2 -27.08 27.74 29.81
CA LEU A 2 -28.02 26.74 29.30
C LEU A 2 -28.32 25.69 30.39
N SER A 3 -29.56 25.68 30.88
CA SER A 3 -30.09 24.64 31.78
C SER A 3 -31.45 24.18 31.26
N LEU A 4 -31.46 23.56 30.08
CA LEU A 4 -32.59 22.88 29.46
C LEU A 4 -31.88 21.80 28.62
N PHE A 5 -31.75 20.53 29.02
CA PHE A 5 -32.77 19.54 29.34
C PHE A 5 -32.15 18.48 30.29
N GLN A 6 -32.61 18.40 31.54
CA GLN A 6 -32.29 17.27 32.42
C GLN A 6 -33.45 16.27 32.38
N ARG A 7 -33.26 15.13 31.70
CA ARG A 7 -34.07 13.92 31.96
C ARG A 7 -33.53 13.26 33.23
N LYS A 8 -34.46 12.85 34.10
CA LYS A 8 -34.23 12.21 35.41
C LYS A 8 -33.12 11.14 35.38
N ARG A 9 -32.17 11.27 36.29
CA ARG A 9 -31.12 10.28 36.59
C ARG A 9 -31.76 9.10 37.35
N ALA A 10 -31.80 7.91 36.74
CA ALA A 10 -32.08 6.67 37.46
C ALA A 10 -30.80 6.21 38.19
N SER A 11 -30.97 5.64 39.39
CA SER A 11 -29.89 5.21 40.28
C SER A 11 -29.06 4.08 39.68
N VAL A 12 -27.73 4.18 39.83
CA VAL A 12 -26.75 3.14 39.49
C VAL A 12 -26.99 1.91 40.37
N ALA A 13 -27.38 0.78 39.75
CA ALA A 13 -27.35 -0.53 40.38
C ALA A 13 -26.03 -1.23 40.02
N ALA A 14 -25.47 -1.96 40.98
CA ALA A 14 -24.19 -2.67 40.88
C ALA A 14 -24.20 -3.73 39.75
N ALA A 15 -23.03 -3.92 39.14
CA ALA A 15 -22.82 -4.84 38.02
C ALA A 15 -23.17 -6.30 38.38
N PRO A 16 -23.98 -7.00 37.56
CA PRO A 16 -24.11 -8.45 37.67
C PRO A 16 -22.99 -9.14 36.88
N SER A 17 -22.47 -10.23 37.46
CA SER A 17 -21.50 -11.15 36.86
C SER A 17 -22.05 -11.82 35.59
N PRO A 18 -21.18 -12.29 34.65
CA PRO A 18 -21.65 -12.77 33.35
C PRO A 18 -22.39 -14.10 33.47
N THR A 19 -23.61 -14.14 32.92
CA THR A 19 -24.43 -15.37 32.78
C THR A 19 -24.32 -15.87 31.33
N PRO A 20 -24.39 -17.20 31.07
CA PRO A 20 -24.06 -17.75 29.76
C PRO A 20 -25.18 -17.51 28.72
N ALA A 21 -24.73 -17.39 27.46
CA ALA A 21 -25.46 -17.42 26.20
C ALA A 21 -27.00 -17.42 26.25
N THR A 22 -27.60 -16.25 26.44
CA THR A 22 -28.98 -15.98 26.03
C THR A 22 -29.01 -15.42 24.62
N ASP A 23 -29.97 -15.88 23.81
CA ASP A 23 -30.19 -15.44 22.43
C ASP A 23 -30.21 -13.90 22.33
N LEU A 24 -29.24 -13.36 21.59
CA LEU A 24 -29.22 -11.94 21.28
C LEU A 24 -30.42 -11.60 20.38
N PRO A 25 -31.08 -10.45 20.58
CA PRO A 25 -31.97 -9.89 19.58
C PRO A 25 -31.29 -9.88 18.20
N LYS A 26 -32.03 -10.29 17.15
CA LYS A 26 -31.47 -10.43 15.78
C LYS A 26 -30.70 -9.17 15.37
N GLY A 27 -29.41 -9.34 15.03
CA GLY A 27 -28.55 -8.29 14.48
C GLY A 27 -27.66 -7.55 15.48
N LEU A 28 -27.66 -7.88 16.77
CA LEU A 28 -26.71 -7.34 17.75
C LEU A 28 -25.42 -8.17 17.80
N LEU A 29 -24.27 -7.49 17.77
CA LEU A 29 -22.93 -8.04 17.99
C LEU A 29 -22.55 -7.89 19.47
N ARG A 30 -21.74 -8.81 19.99
CA ARG A 30 -21.17 -8.69 21.34
C ARG A 30 -19.79 -8.05 21.26
N PRO A 31 -19.44 -7.12 22.16
CA PRO A 31 -18.07 -6.65 22.29
C PRO A 31 -17.14 -7.81 22.62
N GLU A 32 -15.99 -7.83 21.95
CA GLU A 32 -14.92 -8.80 22.17
C GLU A 32 -13.73 -8.12 22.84
N SER A 33 -12.93 -8.90 23.56
CA SER A 33 -11.69 -8.40 24.16
C SER A 33 -10.60 -8.24 23.09
N ALA A 34 -9.63 -7.36 23.34
CA ALA A 34 -8.47 -7.22 22.47
C ALA A 34 -7.78 -8.56 22.18
N ALA A 35 -7.70 -9.44 23.19
CA ALA A 35 -7.09 -10.76 23.06
C ALA A 35 -7.84 -11.64 22.04
N SER A 36 -9.18 -11.66 22.08
CA SER A 36 -10.00 -12.39 21.09
C SER A 36 -9.83 -11.81 19.69
N LEU A 37 -9.99 -10.49 19.58
CA LEU A 37 -9.92 -9.77 18.30
C LEU A 37 -8.56 -9.95 17.63
N LEU A 38 -7.47 -9.91 18.40
CA LEU A 38 -6.12 -10.02 17.87
C LEU A 38 -5.67 -11.47 17.68
N ALA A 39 -6.32 -12.47 18.29
CA ALA A 39 -5.91 -13.89 18.20
C ALA A 39 -6.01 -14.47 16.78
N ILE A 40 -6.70 -13.82 15.86
CA ILE A 40 -6.82 -14.25 14.46
C ILE A 40 -5.42 -14.40 13.85
N PRO A 41 -5.10 -15.53 13.18
CA PRO A 41 -3.74 -15.81 12.68
C PRO A 41 -3.13 -14.70 11.82
N ARG A 42 -3.90 -14.09 10.92
CA ARG A 42 -3.46 -12.94 10.10
C ARG A 42 -3.02 -11.75 10.98
N ARG A 43 -3.81 -11.40 12.00
CA ARG A 43 -3.51 -10.30 12.93
C ARG A 43 -2.29 -10.61 13.78
N GLN A 44 -2.12 -11.84 14.25
CA GLN A 44 -0.90 -12.27 14.96
C GLN A 44 0.35 -12.14 14.09
N LYS A 45 0.29 -12.50 12.80
CA LYS A 45 1.41 -12.29 11.87
C LYS A 45 1.72 -10.80 11.69
N LEU A 46 0.71 -9.95 11.53
CA LEU A 46 0.89 -8.50 11.43
C LEU A 46 1.55 -7.92 12.69
N LEU A 47 1.11 -8.34 13.88
CA LEU A 47 1.73 -7.95 15.15
C LEU A 47 3.21 -8.37 15.23
N GLU A 48 3.53 -9.56 14.74
CA GLU A 48 4.90 -10.06 14.69
C GLU A 48 5.75 -9.25 13.70
N HIS A 49 5.21 -8.87 12.54
CA HIS A 49 5.88 -7.97 11.59
C HIS A 49 6.12 -6.58 12.18
N ILE A 50 5.14 -6.03 12.90
CA ILE A 50 5.29 -4.74 13.61
C ILE A 50 6.41 -4.87 14.64
N TRP A 51 6.42 -5.92 15.45
CA TRP A 51 7.49 -6.15 16.44
C TRP A 51 8.87 -6.23 15.80
N GLN A 52 9.05 -7.07 14.77
CA GLN A 52 10.33 -7.25 14.07
C GLN A 52 10.89 -5.95 13.49
N ARG A 53 10.03 -4.97 13.16
CA ARG A 53 10.43 -3.69 12.56
C ARG A 53 10.75 -2.60 13.59
N THR A 54 10.37 -2.79 14.85
CA THR A 54 10.64 -1.83 15.93
C THR A 54 11.98 -2.07 16.64
N SER A 55 12.59 -3.24 16.47
CA SER A 55 13.86 -3.63 17.13
C SER A 55 13.84 -3.56 18.67
N LEU A 56 12.66 -3.60 19.29
CA LEU A 56 12.49 -3.51 20.74
C LEU A 56 12.43 -4.87 21.43
N SER A 57 12.76 -4.90 22.73
CA SER A 57 12.47 -6.05 23.58
C SER A 57 10.95 -6.31 23.64
N ARG A 58 10.52 -7.56 23.87
CA ARG A 58 9.09 -7.89 24.02
C ARG A 58 8.39 -7.06 25.11
N LYS A 59 9.11 -6.71 26.18
CA LYS A 59 8.57 -5.88 27.28
C LYS A 59 8.33 -4.44 26.84
N GLN A 60 9.29 -3.82 26.14
CA GLN A 60 9.11 -2.46 25.61
C GLN A 60 8.06 -2.42 24.51
N PHE A 61 8.05 -3.43 23.62
CA PHE A 61 7.01 -3.57 22.60
C PHE A 61 5.62 -3.68 23.20
N ALA A 62 5.47 -4.44 24.30
CA ALA A 62 4.19 -4.60 24.97
C ALA A 62 3.63 -3.25 25.44
N ILE A 63 4.48 -2.38 25.99
CA ILE A 63 4.10 -1.06 26.50
C ILE A 63 3.85 -0.07 25.35
N LEU A 64 4.82 0.06 24.43
CA LEU A 64 4.81 1.13 23.44
C LEU A 64 3.92 0.82 22.22
N TYR A 65 3.72 -0.44 21.84
CA TYR A 65 3.01 -0.78 20.61
C TYR A 65 1.80 -1.67 20.89
N ARG A 66 1.99 -2.75 21.65
CA ARG A 66 0.90 -3.71 21.87
C ARG A 66 -0.26 -3.10 22.65
N ALA A 67 0.00 -2.37 23.73
CA ALA A 67 -1.07 -1.74 24.51
C ALA A 67 -1.91 -0.75 23.67
N PRO A 68 -1.33 0.20 22.91
CA PRO A 68 -2.11 1.03 21.98
C PRO A 68 -2.88 0.24 20.91
N LEU A 69 -2.32 -0.85 20.39
CA LEU A 69 -2.99 -1.72 19.42
C LEU A 69 -4.15 -2.52 20.04
N GLU A 70 -4.02 -2.93 21.30
CA GLU A 70 -5.09 -3.58 22.06
C GLU A 70 -6.23 -2.59 22.35
N CYS A 71 -5.91 -1.36 22.78
CA CYS A 71 -6.89 -0.28 22.94
C CYS A 71 -7.61 0.04 21.61
N TYR A 72 -6.85 0.11 20.50
CA TYR A 72 -7.43 0.30 19.18
C TYR A 72 -8.41 -0.81 18.82
N ALA A 73 -8.02 -2.08 19.00
CA ALA A 73 -8.86 -3.24 18.72
C ALA A 73 -10.16 -3.19 19.52
N GLU A 74 -10.09 -2.87 20.81
CA GLU A 74 -11.27 -2.75 21.67
C GLU A 74 -12.19 -1.59 21.30
N LEU A 75 -11.64 -0.53 20.70
CA LEU A 75 -12.41 0.63 20.29
C LEU A 75 -13.09 0.40 18.93
N VAL A 76 -12.41 -0.24 17.97
CA VAL A 76 -12.93 -0.45 16.61
C VAL A 76 -13.72 -1.76 16.46
N GLN A 77 -13.54 -2.73 17.36
CA GLN A 77 -14.30 -3.99 17.40
C GLN A 77 -14.45 -4.63 16.01
N GLN A 78 -15.68 -4.99 15.63
CA GLN A 78 -16.04 -5.57 14.34
C GLN A 78 -16.46 -4.51 13.30
N PHE A 79 -16.08 -3.24 13.45
CA PHE A 79 -16.44 -2.22 12.47
C PHE A 79 -15.70 -2.41 11.13
N PRO A 80 -16.38 -2.19 9.99
CA PRO A 80 -15.75 -2.13 8.68
C PRO A 80 -14.99 -0.82 8.47
N ALA A 81 -13.88 -0.86 7.72
CA ALA A 81 -13.11 0.35 7.41
C ALA A 81 -13.74 1.18 6.27
N SER A 82 -14.58 0.54 5.45
CA SER A 82 -15.29 1.13 4.32
C SER A 82 -16.64 0.45 4.08
N GLU A 83 -17.56 1.11 3.39
CA GLU A 83 -18.92 0.59 3.18
C GLU A 83 -19.05 -0.41 2.04
N ALA A 84 -18.29 -0.22 0.96
CA ALA A 84 -18.40 -1.01 -0.26
C ALA A 84 -17.04 -1.34 -0.90
N HIS A 85 -15.94 -1.07 -0.20
CA HIS A 85 -14.57 -1.17 -0.74
C HIS A 85 -13.70 -2.14 0.08
N HIS A 86 -12.38 -1.96 0.01
CA HIS A 86 -11.40 -2.68 0.83
C HIS A 86 -11.75 -2.58 2.30
N HIS A 87 -11.68 -3.72 2.99
CA HIS A 87 -12.08 -3.84 4.39
C HIS A 87 -13.57 -3.52 4.70
N ALA A 88 -14.47 -3.67 3.72
CA ALA A 88 -15.93 -3.62 3.91
C ALA A 88 -16.50 -4.94 4.47
N TYR A 89 -15.90 -5.43 5.55
CA TYR A 89 -16.33 -6.63 6.26
C TYR A 89 -16.19 -6.45 7.77
N PRO A 90 -16.88 -7.27 8.61
CA PRO A 90 -16.74 -7.21 10.06
C PRO A 90 -15.28 -7.34 10.52
N GLY A 91 -14.81 -6.35 11.26
CA GLY A 91 -13.43 -6.27 11.76
C GLY A 91 -12.43 -5.70 10.76
N GLY A 92 -12.88 -5.28 9.58
CA GLY A 92 -12.02 -4.71 8.55
C GLY A 92 -11.28 -3.45 9.00
N MET A 93 -11.83 -2.65 9.91
CA MET A 93 -11.14 -1.47 10.44
C MET A 93 -9.90 -1.85 11.27
N LEU A 94 -9.96 -2.95 12.04
CA LEU A 94 -8.82 -3.46 12.78
C LEU A 94 -7.73 -3.97 11.83
N ASP A 95 -8.13 -4.73 10.81
CA ASP A 95 -7.19 -5.26 9.81
C ASP A 95 -6.50 -4.14 9.04
N HIS A 96 -7.25 -3.14 8.56
CA HIS A 96 -6.73 -1.95 7.91
C HIS A 96 -5.72 -1.22 8.80
N GLY A 97 -6.08 -0.93 10.05
CA GLY A 97 -5.20 -0.25 11.01
C GLY A 97 -3.88 -0.99 11.22
N LEU A 98 -3.92 -2.31 11.44
CA LEU A 98 -2.71 -3.13 11.62
C LEU A 98 -1.83 -3.15 10.37
N GLU A 99 -2.44 -3.18 9.20
CA GLU A 99 -1.73 -3.18 7.92
C GLU A 99 -1.03 -1.85 7.66
N ILE A 100 -1.71 -0.72 7.86
CA ILE A 100 -1.11 0.60 7.65
C ILE A 100 0.07 0.79 8.61
N VAL A 101 -0.05 0.35 9.87
CA VAL A 101 1.07 0.37 10.83
C VAL A 101 2.24 -0.50 10.36
N ALA A 102 1.97 -1.72 9.92
CA ALA A 102 3.02 -2.59 9.42
C ALA A 102 3.73 -1.96 8.19
N TYR A 103 2.97 -1.44 7.23
CA TYR A 103 3.51 -0.81 6.03
C TYR A 103 4.27 0.48 6.32
N SER A 104 3.76 1.34 7.19
CA SER A 104 4.43 2.59 7.56
C SER A 104 5.78 2.33 8.25
N LEU A 105 5.84 1.31 9.11
CA LEU A 105 7.10 0.87 9.74
C LEU A 105 8.08 0.29 8.72
N LYS A 106 7.59 -0.43 7.70
CA LYS A 106 8.45 -0.92 6.62
C LYS A 106 9.05 0.23 5.81
N LEU A 107 8.20 1.17 5.40
CA LEU A 107 8.61 2.39 4.71
C LEU A 107 9.59 3.21 5.55
N ARG A 108 9.40 3.22 6.86
CA ARG A 108 10.29 3.94 7.76
C ARG A 108 11.71 3.38 7.77
N GLN A 109 11.91 2.07 7.56
CA GLN A 109 13.24 1.46 7.58
C GLN A 109 14.19 2.01 6.50
N SER A 110 13.67 2.56 5.41
CA SER A 110 14.48 3.21 4.37
C SER A 110 14.81 4.68 4.67
N HIS A 111 14.33 5.24 5.79
CA HIS A 111 14.46 6.65 6.13
C HIS A 111 15.27 6.87 7.42
N LEU A 112 16.32 7.68 7.30
CA LEU A 112 17.04 8.26 8.44
C LEU A 112 16.30 9.53 8.88
N LEU A 113 15.50 9.43 9.94
CA LEU A 113 14.75 10.57 10.50
C LEU A 113 15.36 11.00 11.85
N PRO A 114 15.37 12.31 12.16
CA PRO A 114 14.84 13.42 11.36
C PRO A 114 15.68 13.70 10.09
N ILE A 115 15.00 14.11 9.00
CA ILE A 115 15.69 14.48 7.75
C ILE A 115 16.58 15.71 8.01
N GLY A 116 17.84 15.64 7.58
CA GLY A 116 18.79 16.75 7.70
C GLY A 116 19.45 16.89 9.07
N ALA A 117 19.04 16.12 10.08
CA ALA A 117 19.76 16.03 11.35
C ALA A 117 21.07 15.25 11.19
N ASN A 118 22.03 15.48 12.08
CA ASN A 118 23.26 14.71 12.09
C ASN A 118 22.99 13.24 12.53
N PRO A 119 23.89 12.29 12.24
CA PRO A 119 23.66 10.88 12.57
C PRO A 119 23.47 10.57 14.07
N GLU A 120 24.07 11.37 14.96
CA GLU A 120 23.95 11.21 16.41
C GLU A 120 22.54 11.56 16.88
N ASP A 121 22.01 12.70 16.43
CA ASP A 121 20.64 13.14 16.69
C ASP A 121 19.61 12.19 16.07
N GLN A 122 19.88 11.69 14.86
CA GLN A 122 19.04 10.67 14.21
C GLN A 122 19.00 9.38 15.02
N ALA A 123 20.13 8.91 15.53
CA ALA A 123 20.18 7.73 16.38
C ALA A 123 19.46 7.96 17.72
N ALA A 124 19.69 9.11 18.36
CA ALA A 124 19.12 9.46 19.66
C ALA A 124 17.59 9.58 19.65
N GLN A 125 17.00 9.94 18.52
CA GLN A 125 15.55 10.13 18.38
C GLN A 125 14.86 9.05 17.54
N SER A 126 15.62 8.04 17.07
CA SER A 126 15.14 7.01 16.13
C SER A 126 13.88 6.30 16.64
N GLU A 127 13.87 5.93 17.93
CA GLU A 127 12.75 5.23 18.57
C GLU A 127 11.49 6.11 18.63
N ALA A 128 11.63 7.39 19.01
CA ALA A 128 10.51 8.33 19.09
C ALA A 128 9.87 8.54 17.72
N TRP A 129 10.68 8.75 16.69
CA TRP A 129 10.16 8.88 15.33
C TRP A 129 9.53 7.59 14.79
N THR A 130 10.06 6.42 15.17
CA THR A 130 9.48 5.12 14.76
C THR A 130 8.12 4.90 15.41
N ALA A 131 8.01 5.19 16.72
CA ALA A 131 6.76 5.11 17.46
C ALA A 131 5.71 6.09 16.90
N ALA A 132 6.10 7.33 16.64
CA ALA A 132 5.18 8.31 16.07
C ALA A 132 4.69 7.97 14.66
N VAL A 133 5.51 7.36 13.80
CA VAL A 133 5.05 6.84 12.50
C VAL A 133 4.01 5.73 12.68
N ALA A 134 4.21 4.82 13.64
CA ALA A 134 3.24 3.79 13.97
C ALA A 134 1.93 4.39 14.53
N TYR A 135 2.01 5.34 15.46
CA TYR A 135 0.81 5.95 16.04
C TYR A 135 0.03 6.78 15.03
N ALA A 136 0.72 7.55 14.19
CA ALA A 136 0.10 8.31 13.12
C ALA A 136 -0.59 7.39 12.11
N ALA A 137 0.04 6.27 11.74
CA ALA A 137 -0.56 5.25 10.91
C ALA A 137 -1.78 4.58 11.56
N LEU A 138 -1.72 4.29 12.87
CA LEU A 138 -2.84 3.68 13.58
C LEU A 138 -4.05 4.63 13.69
N LEU A 139 -3.78 5.91 13.92
CA LEU A 139 -4.79 6.93 14.18
C LEU A 139 -5.35 7.60 12.91
N HIS A 140 -4.73 7.40 11.73
CA HIS A 140 -5.06 8.17 10.52
C HIS A 140 -6.56 8.17 10.17
N ASP A 141 -7.23 7.03 10.40
CA ASP A 141 -8.65 6.80 10.07
C ASP A 141 -9.53 6.54 11.30
N ILE A 142 -9.02 6.70 12.53
CA ILE A 142 -9.81 6.40 13.73
C ILE A 142 -11.03 7.33 13.85
N GLY A 143 -11.00 8.54 13.29
CA GLY A 143 -12.15 9.44 13.32
C GLY A 143 -13.41 8.87 12.65
N LYS A 144 -13.27 7.85 11.77
CA LYS A 144 -14.41 7.22 11.08
C LYS A 144 -15.44 6.66 12.07
N ILE A 145 -15.02 6.08 13.19
CA ILE A 145 -15.97 5.55 14.19
C ILE A 145 -16.74 6.65 14.94
N ALA A 146 -16.27 7.90 14.90
CA ALA A 146 -16.95 9.04 15.53
C ALA A 146 -18.00 9.68 14.62
N VAL A 147 -17.70 9.77 13.32
CA VAL A 147 -18.50 10.59 12.38
C VAL A 147 -19.12 9.79 11.23
N ASP A 148 -18.54 8.66 10.82
CA ASP A 148 -19.05 7.88 9.69
C ASP A 148 -20.06 6.81 10.13
N LEU A 149 -19.95 6.35 11.39
CA LEU A 149 -20.81 5.33 11.96
C LEU A 149 -21.84 5.92 12.92
N HIS A 150 -23.02 5.30 12.91
CA HIS A 150 -24.00 5.39 13.98
C HIS A 150 -24.06 4.04 14.68
N VAL A 151 -23.72 4.03 15.97
CA VAL A 151 -23.66 2.82 16.79
C VAL A 151 -24.71 2.91 17.89
N GLU A 152 -25.57 1.90 17.94
CA GLU A 152 -26.65 1.79 18.91
C GLU A 152 -26.36 0.62 19.86
N LEU A 153 -26.43 0.88 21.16
CA LEU A 153 -26.27 -0.11 22.21
C LEU A 153 -27.57 -0.89 22.44
N ALA A 154 -27.48 -2.02 23.15
CA ALA A 154 -28.62 -2.87 23.46
C ALA A 154 -29.77 -2.16 24.21
N ASP A 155 -29.46 -1.09 24.95
CA ASP A 155 -30.43 -0.24 25.65
C ASP A 155 -31.08 0.84 24.76
N GLY A 156 -30.74 0.87 23.48
CA GLY A 156 -31.21 1.84 22.48
C GLY A 156 -30.49 3.19 22.53
N SER A 157 -29.49 3.36 23.41
CA SER A 157 -28.69 4.58 23.45
C SER A 157 -27.60 4.60 22.38
N THR A 158 -27.20 5.79 21.95
CA THR A 158 -26.12 5.98 21.00
C THR A 158 -24.77 5.85 21.72
N TRP A 159 -23.89 4.99 21.19
CA TRP A 159 -22.51 4.94 21.64
C TRP A 159 -21.70 6.08 21.01
N HIS A 160 -20.82 6.65 21.83
CA HIS A 160 -19.86 7.65 21.38
C HIS A 160 -18.45 7.17 21.72
N PRO A 161 -17.52 7.17 20.76
CA PRO A 161 -16.19 6.57 20.97
C PRO A 161 -15.34 7.30 22.01
N TRP A 162 -15.60 8.57 22.30
CA TRP A 162 -14.93 9.29 23.39
C TRP A 162 -15.42 8.88 24.80
N HIS A 163 -16.47 8.06 24.92
CA HIS A 163 -16.84 7.42 26.19
C HIS A 163 -16.05 6.13 26.46
N GLY A 164 -15.15 5.73 25.56
CA GLY A 164 -14.36 4.52 25.68
C GLY A 164 -14.97 3.30 24.96
N PRO A 165 -14.37 2.11 25.15
CA PRO A 165 -14.73 0.90 24.41
C PRO A 165 -16.14 0.41 24.72
N LEU A 166 -16.74 -0.29 23.75
CA LEU A 166 -18.09 -0.86 23.85
C LEU A 166 -18.19 -1.88 25.00
N GLN A 167 -19.14 -1.67 25.92
CA GLN A 167 -19.37 -2.56 27.08
C GLN A 167 -20.66 -3.39 26.98
N GLN A 168 -21.49 -3.12 25.97
CA GLN A 168 -22.79 -3.77 25.78
C GLN A 168 -22.91 -4.27 24.34
N PRO A 169 -23.78 -5.27 24.08
CA PRO A 169 -24.12 -5.65 22.72
C PRO A 169 -24.56 -4.44 21.90
N TYR A 170 -24.17 -4.41 20.64
CA TYR A 170 -24.31 -3.23 19.80
C TYR A 170 -24.68 -3.60 18.36
N ARG A 171 -25.26 -2.66 17.64
CA ARG A 171 -25.40 -2.70 16.19
C ARG A 171 -24.90 -1.38 15.62
N PHE A 172 -24.54 -1.38 14.35
CA PHE A 172 -24.09 -0.16 13.68
C PHE A 172 -24.65 -0.07 12.28
N ARG A 173 -24.66 1.16 11.78
CA ARG A 173 -24.95 1.49 10.38
C ARG A 173 -24.09 2.68 9.97
N TYR A 174 -23.87 2.84 8.67
CA TYR A 174 -23.30 4.07 8.15
C TYR A 174 -24.29 5.23 8.28
N ARG A 175 -23.74 6.43 8.43
CA ARG A 175 -24.53 7.67 8.34
C ARG A 175 -24.72 8.06 6.88
N ASP A 176 -25.91 8.55 6.57
CA ASP A 176 -26.29 8.96 5.21
C ASP A 176 -25.67 10.33 4.82
N ASP A 177 -25.33 11.15 5.82
CA ASP A 177 -24.80 12.52 5.72
C ASP A 177 -23.28 12.61 5.94
N ARG A 178 -22.51 11.59 5.53
CA ARG A 178 -21.05 11.56 5.73
C ARG A 178 -20.33 12.68 4.99
N GLU A 179 -19.64 13.53 5.75
CA GLU A 179 -18.63 14.42 5.21
C GLU A 179 -17.27 13.72 5.26
N TYR A 180 -16.78 13.25 4.10
CA TYR A 180 -15.56 12.44 4.03
C TYR A 180 -14.30 13.14 4.56
N ARG A 181 -14.25 14.48 4.61
CA ARG A 181 -13.10 15.19 5.22
C ARG A 181 -13.20 15.31 6.75
N LEU A 182 -14.38 15.07 7.31
CA LEU A 182 -14.64 15.29 8.72
C LEU A 182 -13.97 14.22 9.60
N HIS A 183 -13.84 12.97 9.13
CA HIS A 183 -13.19 11.93 9.92
C HIS A 183 -11.71 12.24 10.19
N SER A 184 -11.00 12.85 9.23
CA SER A 184 -9.60 13.25 9.41
C SER A 184 -9.45 14.27 10.54
N ALA A 185 -10.39 15.21 10.65
CA ALA A 185 -10.43 16.17 11.75
C ALA A 185 -10.93 15.54 13.07
N ALA A 186 -11.83 14.54 12.99
CA ALA A 186 -12.40 13.87 14.15
C ALA A 186 -11.40 12.94 14.88
N THR A 187 -10.28 12.57 14.25
CA THR A 187 -9.18 11.83 14.90
C THR A 187 -8.71 12.50 16.20
N GLY A 188 -8.70 13.83 16.24
CA GLY A 188 -8.37 14.60 17.45
C GLY A 188 -9.27 14.29 18.66
N LEU A 189 -10.49 13.81 18.46
CA LEU A 189 -11.39 13.43 19.57
C LEU A 189 -10.95 12.15 20.29
N LEU A 190 -10.18 11.29 19.61
CA LEU A 190 -9.96 9.90 20.01
C LEU A 190 -8.51 9.56 20.31
N HIS A 191 -7.54 10.40 19.95
CA HIS A 191 -6.12 10.08 20.16
C HIS A 191 -5.78 9.73 21.63
N HIS A 192 -6.40 10.40 22.61
CA HIS A 192 -6.23 10.10 24.04
C HIS A 192 -6.84 8.77 24.51
N GLN A 193 -7.70 8.13 23.72
CA GLN A 193 -8.21 6.78 24.01
C GLN A 193 -7.17 5.70 23.66
N LEU A 194 -6.19 6.02 22.82
CA LEU A 194 -5.15 5.09 22.36
C LEU A 194 -3.77 5.43 22.93
N LEU A 195 -3.42 6.71 22.94
CA LEU A 195 -2.13 7.21 23.42
C LEU A 195 -2.31 7.75 24.84
N ASP A 196 -1.64 7.11 25.79
CA ASP A 196 -1.66 7.56 27.17
C ASP A 196 -0.83 8.82 27.38
N ARG A 197 -0.91 9.38 28.60
CA ARG A 197 -0.18 10.60 28.96
C ARG A 197 1.33 10.42 28.86
N GLN A 198 1.85 9.24 29.19
CA GLN A 198 3.29 8.98 29.20
C GLN A 198 3.86 9.00 27.78
N ILE A 199 3.14 8.41 26.81
CA ILE A 199 3.51 8.44 25.39
C ILE A 199 3.50 9.88 24.86
N LEU A 200 2.46 10.64 25.18
CA LEU A 200 2.35 12.03 24.70
C LEU A 200 3.42 12.94 25.32
N ASP A 201 3.65 12.82 26.63
CA ASP A 201 4.71 13.55 27.32
C ASP A 201 6.08 13.22 26.71
N TRP A 202 6.36 11.93 26.45
CA TRP A 202 7.59 11.49 25.81
C TRP A 202 7.77 12.07 24.39
N LEU A 203 6.75 11.96 23.52
CA LEU A 203 6.84 12.45 22.14
C LEU A 203 6.92 13.98 22.07
N SER A 204 6.30 14.70 23.00
CA SER A 204 6.37 16.16 23.08
C SER A 204 7.77 16.69 23.38
N GLY A 205 8.65 15.85 23.96
CA GLY A 205 10.05 16.15 24.18
C GLY A 205 10.89 16.30 22.90
N TYR A 206 10.34 15.96 21.73
CA TYR A 206 11.01 16.05 20.43
C TYR A 206 10.29 17.06 19.52
N PRO A 207 10.65 18.37 19.55
CA PRO A 207 9.91 19.41 18.84
C PRO A 207 9.79 19.21 17.32
N ALA A 208 10.85 18.69 16.70
CA ALA A 208 10.88 18.39 15.26
C ALA A 208 9.91 17.27 14.85
N LEU A 209 9.54 16.40 15.79
CA LEU A 209 8.58 15.32 15.60
C LEU A 209 7.16 15.73 16.00
N TRP A 210 7.04 16.48 17.10
CA TRP A 210 5.77 16.82 17.73
C TRP A 210 4.84 17.59 16.79
N GLY A 211 5.35 18.62 16.10
CA GLY A 211 4.56 19.39 15.13
C GLY A 211 3.97 18.52 14.01
N PRO A 212 4.80 17.76 13.26
CA PRO A 212 4.33 16.81 12.25
C PRO A 212 3.28 15.81 12.75
N LEU A 213 3.47 15.26 13.95
CA LEU A 213 2.50 14.33 14.53
C LEU A 213 1.14 15.00 14.76
N LEU A 214 1.12 16.21 15.35
CA LEU A 214 -0.12 16.96 15.56
C LEU A 214 -0.84 17.28 14.24
N TYR A 215 -0.11 17.64 13.18
CA TYR A 215 -0.70 17.87 11.87
C TYR A 215 -1.37 16.62 11.29
N VAL A 216 -0.77 15.43 11.44
CA VAL A 216 -1.45 14.18 11.05
C VAL A 216 -2.71 13.94 11.88
N LEU A 217 -2.65 14.13 13.19
CA LEU A 217 -3.82 13.95 14.06
C LEU A 217 -4.97 14.94 13.77
N ALA A 218 -4.64 16.10 13.21
CA ALA A 218 -5.60 17.10 12.73
C ALA A 218 -6.08 16.84 11.29
N GLY A 219 -5.57 15.81 10.63
CA GLY A 219 -5.90 15.49 9.23
C GLY A 219 -5.21 16.37 8.18
N GLN A 220 -4.19 17.15 8.56
CA GLN A 220 -3.46 18.07 7.71
C GLN A 220 -2.13 17.45 7.24
N TYR A 221 -2.21 16.38 6.46
CA TYR A 221 -1.05 15.59 6.02
C TYR A 221 -0.03 16.42 5.22
N GLU A 222 -0.48 17.43 4.49
CA GLU A 222 0.34 18.38 3.73
C GLU A 222 1.30 19.20 4.61
N HIS A 223 0.97 19.37 5.89
CA HIS A 223 1.80 20.09 6.86
C HIS A 223 2.62 19.15 7.75
N ALA A 224 2.42 17.84 7.62
CA ALA A 224 3.08 16.82 8.44
C ALA A 224 4.41 16.30 7.88
N GLY A 225 4.89 16.86 6.77
CA GLY A 225 6.16 16.46 6.13
C GLY A 225 6.28 14.95 5.92
N VAL A 226 7.46 14.40 6.20
CA VAL A 226 7.76 12.97 5.99
C VAL A 226 6.83 12.04 6.77
N LEU A 227 6.33 12.46 7.93
CA LEU A 227 5.44 11.63 8.74
C LEU A 227 4.07 11.48 8.06
N GLY A 228 3.54 12.57 7.50
CA GLY A 228 2.35 12.53 6.66
C GLY A 228 2.55 11.72 5.38
N GLU A 229 3.70 11.89 4.70
CA GLU A 229 4.05 11.16 3.48
C GLU A 229 4.10 9.64 3.71
N LEU A 230 4.73 9.18 4.80
CA LEU A 230 4.84 7.76 5.13
C LEU A 230 3.46 7.13 5.39
N VAL A 231 2.57 7.82 6.11
CA VAL A 231 1.20 7.34 6.35
C VAL A 231 0.43 7.27 5.03
N VAL A 232 0.54 8.32 4.21
CA VAL A 232 -0.07 8.42 2.89
C VAL A 232 0.36 7.29 1.96
N GLN A 233 1.64 6.95 1.95
CA GLN A 233 2.19 5.87 1.12
C GLN A 233 1.78 4.49 1.65
N ALA A 234 1.76 4.30 2.98
CA ALA A 234 1.36 3.04 3.60
C ALA A 234 -0.11 2.70 3.30
N ASP A 235 -1.00 3.68 3.43
CA ASP A 235 -2.43 3.60 3.07
C ASP A 235 -2.64 3.09 1.64
N ARG A 236 -1.88 3.64 0.69
CA ARG A 236 -1.95 3.22 -0.72
C ARG A 236 -1.41 1.82 -0.98
N ALA A 237 -0.32 1.47 -0.31
CA ALA A 237 0.30 0.16 -0.46
C ALA A 237 -0.65 -0.95 0.03
N SER A 238 -1.39 -0.69 1.10
CA SER A 238 -2.47 -1.57 1.59
C SER A 238 -3.56 -1.78 0.54
N VAL A 239 -4.10 -0.70 -0.03
CA VAL A 239 -5.17 -0.77 -1.04
C VAL A 239 -4.72 -1.48 -2.33
N ALA A 240 -3.50 -1.17 -2.81
CA ALA A 240 -2.98 -1.73 -4.06
C ALA A 240 -2.74 -3.24 -3.99
N LEU A 241 -2.29 -3.73 -2.83
CA LEU A 241 -2.06 -5.15 -2.59
C LEU A 241 -3.33 -5.99 -2.78
N GLU A 242 -4.44 -5.56 -2.17
CA GLU A 242 -5.68 -6.34 -2.16
C GLU A 242 -6.42 -6.26 -3.51
N LEU A 243 -6.19 -5.20 -4.30
CA LEU A 243 -6.65 -5.09 -5.69
C LEU A 243 -5.84 -5.93 -6.69
N GLY A 244 -4.80 -6.65 -6.23
CA GLY A 244 -3.89 -7.40 -7.10
C GLY A 244 -2.96 -6.50 -7.93
N GLY A 245 -2.78 -5.25 -7.52
CA GLY A 245 -1.86 -4.28 -8.12
C GLY A 245 -0.44 -4.39 -7.55
N ASP A 246 0.52 -3.83 -8.27
CA ASP A 246 1.91 -3.77 -7.79
C ASP A 246 2.07 -2.64 -6.75
N PRO A 247 2.40 -2.94 -5.48
CA PRO A 247 2.58 -1.95 -4.42
C PRO A 247 3.71 -0.98 -4.73
N ALA A 248 4.78 -1.44 -5.36
CA ALA A 248 5.93 -0.61 -5.68
C ALA A 248 5.53 0.47 -6.68
N ARG A 249 4.63 0.15 -7.62
CA ARG A 249 4.04 1.13 -8.55
C ARG A 249 3.04 2.07 -7.87
N ALA A 250 2.24 1.59 -6.93
CA ALA A 250 1.28 2.41 -6.18
C ALA A 250 1.96 3.42 -5.23
N MET A 251 3.12 3.06 -4.68
CA MET A 251 3.93 3.92 -3.80
C MET A 251 4.60 5.08 -4.54
N VAL A 252 4.90 4.90 -5.84
CA VAL A 252 5.53 5.93 -6.71
C VAL A 252 4.51 6.92 -7.31
N ALA A 253 3.22 6.56 -7.35
CA ALA A 253 2.19 7.42 -7.92
C ALA A 253 1.80 8.57 -6.95
N PRO A 254 1.90 9.88 -7.27
CA PRO A 254 1.55 10.97 -6.34
C PRO A 254 0.04 11.05 -5.97
N LYS A 255 -0.34 11.43 -4.72
CA LYS A 255 -1.76 11.52 -4.24
C LYS A 255 -2.63 12.46 -5.06
N HIS A 256 -2.01 13.48 -5.65
CA HIS A 256 -2.70 14.44 -6.51
C HIS A 256 -2.56 14.15 -8.00
N ALA A 257 -1.83 13.11 -8.44
CA ALA A 257 -1.65 12.88 -9.88
C ALA A 257 -2.95 12.41 -10.54
N LEU A 258 -3.64 11.39 -10.00
CA LEU A 258 -4.83 10.85 -10.64
C LEU A 258 -6.03 11.82 -10.57
N GLN A 259 -6.32 12.39 -9.40
CA GLN A 259 -7.39 13.38 -9.26
C GLN A 259 -7.16 14.61 -10.15
N ARG A 260 -5.93 15.14 -10.17
CA ARG A 260 -5.57 16.26 -11.05
C ARG A 260 -5.64 15.88 -12.52
N LYS A 261 -5.15 14.70 -12.92
CA LYS A 261 -5.25 14.18 -14.29
C LYS A 261 -6.70 14.00 -14.72
N LEU A 262 -7.55 13.45 -13.87
CA LEU A 262 -8.99 13.31 -14.11
C LEU A 262 -9.67 14.67 -14.27
N LEU A 263 -9.35 15.62 -13.40
CA LEU A 263 -9.92 16.97 -13.45
C LEU A 263 -9.42 17.76 -14.67
N ASP A 264 -8.12 17.70 -14.97
CA ASP A 264 -7.50 18.33 -16.14
C ASP A 264 -8.05 17.71 -17.44
N GLY A 265 -8.24 16.38 -17.46
CA GLY A 265 -8.91 15.69 -18.55
C GLY A 265 -10.37 16.11 -18.73
N LEU A 266 -11.13 16.24 -17.64
CA LEU A 266 -12.51 16.73 -17.69
C LEU A 266 -12.59 18.18 -18.20
N ARG A 267 -11.68 19.05 -17.75
CA ARG A 267 -11.59 20.45 -18.21
C ARG A 267 -11.23 20.52 -19.69
N TYR A 268 -10.27 19.72 -20.15
CA TYR A 268 -9.93 19.62 -21.57
C TYR A 268 -11.14 19.18 -22.39
N LEU A 269 -11.84 18.12 -21.96
CA LEU A 269 -13.01 17.62 -22.68
C LEU A 269 -14.12 18.67 -22.77
N LEU A 270 -14.41 19.39 -21.68
CA LEU A 270 -15.44 20.42 -21.67
C LEU A 270 -15.10 21.66 -22.49
N LYS A 271 -13.81 21.87 -22.78
CA LYS A 271 -13.34 22.99 -23.59
C LYS A 271 -13.27 22.64 -25.08
N GLU A 272 -12.78 21.45 -25.42
CA GLU A 272 -12.40 21.11 -26.80
C GLU A 272 -13.28 20.02 -27.46
N GLU A 273 -13.94 19.15 -26.68
CA GLU A 273 -14.52 17.89 -27.20
C GLU A 273 -16.02 17.70 -26.92
N LEU A 274 -16.53 18.23 -25.80
CA LEU A 274 -17.91 18.07 -25.36
C LEU A 274 -18.74 19.28 -25.75
N LYS A 275 -19.87 19.03 -26.39
CA LYS A 275 -20.79 20.09 -26.82
C LYS A 275 -21.84 20.35 -25.73
N LEU A 276 -21.75 21.50 -25.08
CA LEU A 276 -22.72 21.92 -24.05
C LEU A 276 -23.86 22.75 -24.66
N ASN A 277 -25.07 22.60 -24.09
CA ASN A 277 -26.25 23.45 -24.32
C ASN A 277 -26.69 23.57 -25.81
N GLN A 278 -26.36 22.59 -26.65
CA GLN A 278 -26.82 22.50 -28.03
C GLN A 278 -28.28 22.03 -28.12
N PRO A 279 -29.05 22.54 -29.10
CA PRO A 279 -30.47 22.24 -29.25
C PRO A 279 -30.81 20.80 -29.65
N GLU A 280 -29.87 20.03 -30.24
CA GLU A 280 -30.14 18.67 -30.75
C GLU A 280 -29.18 17.62 -30.16
N ALA A 281 -27.86 17.75 -30.40
CA ALA A 281 -26.86 16.80 -29.95
C ALA A 281 -25.93 17.44 -28.90
N SER A 282 -26.40 17.48 -27.65
CA SER A 282 -25.62 17.93 -26.49
C SER A 282 -24.99 16.75 -25.76
N ASP A 283 -23.73 16.91 -25.38
CA ASP A 283 -23.03 16.01 -24.47
C ASP A 283 -23.25 16.39 -23.00
N GLY A 284 -23.83 17.57 -22.75
CA GLY A 284 -24.21 18.04 -21.41
C GLY A 284 -24.94 19.37 -21.38
N TRP A 285 -25.50 19.68 -20.21
CA TRP A 285 -26.29 20.87 -19.93
C TRP A 285 -25.80 21.58 -18.67
N LEU A 286 -25.50 22.86 -18.79
CA LEU A 286 -25.13 23.70 -17.65
C LEU A 286 -26.36 24.44 -17.14
N THR A 287 -26.82 24.11 -15.94
CA THR A 287 -27.90 24.83 -15.24
C THR A 287 -27.31 25.77 -14.18
N GLU A 288 -28.14 26.59 -13.53
CA GLU A 288 -27.70 27.40 -12.40
C GLU A 288 -27.13 26.51 -11.26
N ASP A 289 -27.78 25.37 -11.01
CA ASP A 289 -27.52 24.48 -9.87
C ASP A 289 -26.49 23.37 -10.11
N GLY A 290 -26.02 23.21 -11.35
CA GLY A 290 -25.10 22.12 -11.70
C GLY A 290 -24.78 21.98 -13.17
N LEU A 291 -23.64 21.36 -13.44
CA LEU A 291 -23.28 20.85 -14.76
C LEU A 291 -23.74 19.39 -14.86
N TRP A 292 -24.50 19.07 -15.91
CA TRP A 292 -25.03 17.73 -16.16
C TRP A 292 -24.40 17.16 -17.42
N LEU A 293 -23.69 16.03 -17.32
CA LEU A 293 -22.98 15.42 -18.45
C LEU A 293 -23.56 14.04 -18.75
N VAL A 294 -23.69 13.68 -20.03
CA VAL A 294 -24.12 12.34 -20.42
C VAL A 294 -23.09 11.31 -19.97
N SER A 295 -23.50 10.42 -19.05
CA SER A 295 -22.61 9.56 -18.27
C SER A 295 -21.71 8.66 -19.14
N LYS A 296 -22.30 7.99 -20.13
CA LYS A 296 -21.54 7.13 -21.05
C LYS A 296 -20.53 7.94 -21.87
N THR A 297 -20.96 9.03 -22.48
CA THR A 297 -20.14 9.86 -23.38
C THR A 297 -18.93 10.46 -22.66
N VAL A 298 -19.14 11.05 -21.49
CA VAL A 298 -18.04 11.68 -20.73
C VAL A 298 -17.05 10.63 -20.24
N SER A 299 -17.50 9.46 -19.77
CA SER A 299 -16.60 8.41 -19.30
C SER A 299 -15.80 7.76 -20.42
N ASP A 300 -16.41 7.50 -21.58
CA ASP A 300 -15.71 6.93 -22.72
C ASP A 300 -14.63 7.89 -23.26
N LYS A 301 -14.98 9.18 -23.42
CA LYS A 301 -14.04 10.22 -23.87
C LYS A 301 -12.94 10.49 -22.84
N LEU A 302 -13.26 10.51 -21.55
CA LEU A 302 -12.28 10.75 -20.48
C LEU A 302 -11.28 9.61 -20.40
N ARG A 303 -11.76 8.36 -20.46
CA ARG A 303 -10.87 7.19 -20.50
C ARG A 303 -9.97 7.22 -21.72
N ALA A 304 -10.51 7.49 -22.91
CA ALA A 304 -9.72 7.57 -24.14
C ALA A 304 -8.63 8.65 -24.05
N HIS A 305 -8.97 9.84 -23.53
CA HIS A 305 -8.03 10.94 -23.34
C HIS A 305 -6.89 10.57 -22.38
N LEU A 306 -7.22 10.01 -21.22
CA LEU A 306 -6.23 9.66 -20.21
C LEU A 306 -5.32 8.50 -20.66
N LEU A 307 -5.86 7.51 -21.39
CA LEU A 307 -5.07 6.44 -22.00
C LEU A 307 -4.12 6.99 -23.08
N SER A 308 -4.57 7.96 -23.88
CA SER A 308 -3.72 8.59 -24.90
C SER A 308 -2.52 9.35 -24.32
N GLN A 309 -2.63 9.78 -23.05
CA GLN A 309 -1.54 10.43 -22.31
C GLN A 309 -0.64 9.44 -21.55
N GLY A 310 -0.80 8.13 -21.78
CA GLY A 310 0.03 7.10 -21.15
C GLY A 310 -0.20 6.98 -19.64
N ILE A 311 -1.41 7.32 -19.17
CA ILE A 311 -1.76 7.21 -17.75
C ILE A 311 -2.26 5.77 -17.48
N ASP A 312 -1.45 4.99 -16.77
CA ASP A 312 -1.83 3.64 -16.33
C ASP A 312 -2.75 3.68 -15.08
N GLY A 313 -3.64 2.68 -14.94
CA GLY A 313 -4.52 2.53 -13.77
C GLY A 313 -5.94 3.12 -13.93
N ILE A 314 -6.33 3.49 -15.14
CA ILE A 314 -7.71 3.94 -15.42
C ILE A 314 -8.64 2.73 -15.47
N PRO A 315 -9.81 2.75 -14.80
CA PRO A 315 -10.72 1.63 -14.84
C PRO A 315 -11.21 1.28 -16.25
N ALA A 316 -11.27 -0.01 -16.55
CA ALA A 316 -11.65 -0.51 -17.88
C ALA A 316 -13.13 -0.29 -18.21
N ASN A 317 -14.01 -0.20 -17.20
CA ASN A 317 -15.45 -0.04 -17.37
C ASN A 317 -15.97 1.31 -16.86
N ASN A 318 -17.09 1.77 -17.41
CA ASN A 318 -17.63 3.11 -17.09
C ASN A 318 -18.13 3.22 -15.65
N THR A 319 -18.66 2.13 -15.10
CA THR A 319 -19.11 2.07 -13.70
C THR A 319 -17.98 2.37 -12.73
N ALA A 320 -16.80 1.80 -12.94
CA ALA A 320 -15.64 2.07 -12.10
C ALA A 320 -15.09 3.49 -12.31
N VAL A 321 -15.19 4.07 -13.51
CA VAL A 321 -14.88 5.50 -13.72
C VAL A 321 -15.84 6.40 -12.93
N PHE A 322 -17.14 6.08 -12.89
CA PHE A 322 -18.09 6.85 -12.09
C PHE A 322 -17.75 6.84 -10.60
N ASN A 323 -17.42 5.66 -10.07
CA ASN A 323 -17.04 5.51 -8.67
C ASN A 323 -15.76 6.30 -8.36
N VAL A 324 -14.72 6.18 -9.21
CA VAL A 324 -13.48 6.96 -9.04
C VAL A 324 -13.73 8.47 -9.05
N LEU A 325 -14.59 8.97 -9.94
CA LEU A 325 -14.96 10.39 -9.96
C LEU A 325 -15.75 10.80 -8.70
N GLN A 326 -16.60 9.91 -8.17
CA GLN A 326 -17.36 10.13 -6.95
C GLN A 326 -16.46 10.11 -5.70
N ASP A 327 -15.56 9.13 -5.58
CA ASP A 327 -14.62 8.95 -4.47
C ASP A 327 -13.66 10.14 -4.32
N HIS A 328 -13.29 10.76 -5.45
CA HIS A 328 -12.50 11.98 -5.47
C HIS A 328 -13.33 13.27 -5.30
N GLY A 329 -14.63 13.17 -5.01
CA GLY A 329 -15.51 14.30 -4.75
C GLY A 329 -15.79 15.20 -5.96
N MET A 330 -15.60 14.68 -7.18
CA MET A 330 -15.84 15.45 -8.41
C MET A 330 -17.31 15.43 -8.84
N LEU A 331 -18.10 14.49 -8.33
CA LEU A 331 -19.53 14.33 -8.63
C LEU A 331 -20.41 14.73 -7.44
N LYS A 332 -21.56 15.34 -7.73
CA LYS A 332 -22.67 15.50 -6.79
C LYS A 332 -23.52 14.22 -6.83
N PRO A 333 -23.56 13.41 -5.75
CA PRO A 333 -24.30 12.15 -5.74
C PRO A 333 -25.82 12.38 -5.71
N THR A 334 -26.57 11.39 -6.18
CA THR A 334 -28.02 11.28 -5.97
C THR A 334 -28.37 11.22 -4.47
N PRO A 335 -29.63 11.48 -4.07
CA PRO A 335 -30.06 11.33 -2.68
C PRO A 335 -29.80 9.93 -2.10
N ASP A 336 -29.79 8.91 -2.96
CA ASP A 336 -29.50 7.50 -2.61
C ASP A 336 -27.98 7.18 -2.63
N GLY A 337 -27.11 8.20 -2.74
CA GLY A 337 -25.66 8.03 -2.71
C GLY A 337 -25.02 7.50 -4.01
N LYS A 338 -25.77 7.36 -5.11
CA LYS A 338 -25.24 6.89 -6.42
C LYS A 338 -24.67 8.02 -7.27
N ALA A 339 -23.65 7.72 -8.07
CA ALA A 339 -23.01 8.67 -9.00
C ALA A 339 -23.89 9.13 -10.18
N VAL A 340 -24.77 8.24 -10.68
CA VAL A 340 -25.54 8.45 -11.91
C VAL A 340 -26.96 8.90 -11.60
N TRP A 341 -27.37 10.02 -12.18
CA TRP A 341 -28.72 10.55 -12.14
C TRP A 341 -29.53 10.09 -13.34
N ARG A 342 -30.82 9.85 -13.15
CA ARG A 342 -31.78 9.77 -14.25
C ARG A 342 -32.58 11.07 -14.28
N ALA A 343 -32.50 11.79 -15.38
CA ALA A 343 -33.16 13.08 -15.51
C ALA A 343 -33.63 13.31 -16.93
N THR A 344 -34.77 13.99 -17.04
CA THR A 344 -35.40 14.40 -18.28
C THR A 344 -35.02 15.84 -18.60
N VAL A 345 -34.38 16.05 -19.74
CA VAL A 345 -34.00 17.37 -20.23
C VAL A 345 -35.10 17.89 -21.13
N ILE A 346 -35.62 19.08 -20.83
CA ILE A 346 -36.72 19.74 -21.55
C ILE A 346 -36.18 21.04 -22.15
N SER A 347 -36.19 21.15 -23.47
CA SER A 347 -35.80 22.38 -24.18
C SER A 347 -36.94 23.41 -24.19
N THR A 348 -36.60 24.66 -24.50
CA THR A 348 -37.58 25.73 -24.73
C THR A 348 -38.43 25.52 -25.99
N THR A 349 -38.02 24.60 -26.87
CA THR A 349 -38.73 24.24 -28.11
C THR A 349 -39.71 23.07 -27.90
N GLY A 350 -39.86 22.55 -26.68
CA GLY A 350 -40.76 21.45 -26.34
C GLY A 350 -40.18 20.05 -26.58
N TRP A 351 -38.89 19.94 -26.95
CA TRP A 351 -38.20 18.65 -27.01
C TRP A 351 -37.89 18.18 -25.59
N SER A 352 -38.18 16.90 -25.31
CA SER A 352 -37.97 16.29 -24.00
C SER A 352 -37.40 14.88 -24.17
N HIS A 353 -36.33 14.57 -23.45
CA HIS A 353 -35.72 13.24 -23.49
C HIS A 353 -35.03 12.89 -22.16
N SER A 354 -35.14 11.63 -21.74
CA SER A 354 -34.54 11.14 -20.50
C SER A 354 -33.13 10.62 -20.73
N PHE A 355 -32.21 11.01 -19.87
CA PHE A 355 -30.79 10.65 -19.94
C PHE A 355 -30.28 10.08 -18.62
N THR A 356 -29.16 9.37 -18.71
CA THR A 356 -28.32 9.01 -17.55
C THR A 356 -27.17 9.99 -17.46
N LEU A 357 -27.18 10.82 -16.42
CA LEU A 357 -26.31 11.99 -16.28
C LEU A 357 -25.39 11.88 -15.07
N LEU A 358 -24.20 12.46 -15.18
CA LEU A 358 -23.34 12.80 -14.04
C LEU A 358 -23.54 14.27 -13.70
N ARG A 359 -23.67 14.59 -12.41
CA ARG A 359 -23.83 15.97 -11.95
C ARG A 359 -22.53 16.46 -11.31
N LEU A 360 -22.03 17.60 -11.74
CA LEU A 360 -20.81 18.22 -11.23
C LEU A 360 -21.10 19.63 -10.70
N ALA A 361 -20.30 20.09 -9.74
CA ALA A 361 -20.29 21.50 -9.34
C ALA A 361 -19.56 22.32 -10.42
N PRO A 362 -20.18 23.37 -10.99
CA PRO A 362 -19.55 24.17 -12.06
C PRO A 362 -18.22 24.81 -11.66
N ALA A 363 -18.05 25.14 -10.37
CA ALA A 363 -16.82 25.69 -9.80
C ALA A 363 -15.62 24.71 -9.84
N LEU A 364 -15.84 23.42 -10.08
CA LEU A 364 -14.75 22.46 -10.30
C LEU A 364 -14.11 22.64 -11.67
N ILE A 365 -14.88 23.11 -12.65
CA ILE A 365 -14.47 23.18 -14.06
C ILE A 365 -14.05 24.60 -14.43
N TRP A 366 -14.83 25.62 -14.07
CA TRP A 366 -14.61 27.02 -14.48
C TRP A 366 -14.37 27.95 -13.29
N GLU A 367 -13.45 28.89 -13.46
CA GLU A 367 -13.27 30.03 -12.55
C GLU A 367 -14.34 31.12 -12.78
N SER A 368 -14.51 32.01 -11.81
CA SER A 368 -15.49 33.10 -11.85
C SER A 368 -15.20 34.09 -12.99
N GLY A 369 -15.74 33.83 -14.18
CA GLY A 369 -15.60 34.67 -15.38
C GLY A 369 -15.54 33.90 -16.70
N GLU A 370 -15.15 32.63 -16.67
CA GLU A 370 -15.01 31.77 -17.87
C GLU A 370 -16.20 30.83 -18.08
N ARG A 371 -17.26 30.98 -17.28
CA ARG A 371 -18.41 30.09 -17.26
C ARG A 371 -19.33 30.34 -18.47
N PRO A 372 -19.72 29.31 -19.24
CA PRO A 372 -20.70 29.44 -20.32
C PRO A 372 -22.08 29.88 -19.83
N ALA A 373 -22.89 30.45 -20.74
CA ALA A 373 -24.26 30.82 -20.43
C ALA A 373 -25.09 29.58 -20.01
N PRO A 374 -25.95 29.69 -18.96
CA PRO A 374 -26.83 28.61 -18.56
C PRO A 374 -27.77 28.17 -19.68
N PHE A 375 -28.09 26.88 -19.69
CA PHE A 375 -29.10 26.29 -20.55
C PHE A 375 -30.45 26.93 -20.26
N ALA A 376 -31.14 27.41 -21.30
CA ALA A 376 -32.44 28.07 -21.17
C ALA A 376 -33.60 27.09 -20.87
N GLY A 377 -33.38 25.79 -21.06
CA GLY A 377 -34.36 24.75 -20.72
C GLY A 377 -34.22 24.24 -19.28
N THR A 378 -34.97 23.20 -18.94
CA THR A 378 -35.00 22.63 -17.58
C THR A 378 -34.50 21.19 -17.57
N VAL A 379 -33.74 20.82 -16.52
CA VAL A 379 -33.37 19.43 -16.25
C VAL A 379 -34.17 18.95 -15.04
N ALA A 380 -35.18 18.11 -15.29
CA ALA A 380 -36.05 17.56 -14.25
C ALA A 380 -35.55 16.18 -13.81
N ILE A 381 -35.36 15.97 -12.51
CA ILE A 381 -34.91 14.67 -11.97
C ILE A 381 -36.11 13.73 -11.91
N ASP A 382 -35.96 12.52 -12.46
CA ASP A 382 -37.03 11.53 -12.44
C ASP A 382 -37.08 10.90 -11.04
N ALA A 383 -38.10 11.21 -10.25
CA ALA A 383 -38.33 10.59 -8.94
C ALA A 383 -38.79 9.13 -9.12
N THR A 384 -38.04 8.17 -8.55
CA THR A 384 -38.28 6.73 -8.74
C THR A 384 -39.53 6.24 -7.99
N LEU A 385 -40.46 5.63 -8.74
CA LEU A 385 -41.26 4.48 -8.28
C LEU A 385 -40.67 3.20 -8.92
N ALA A 386 -40.75 2.10 -8.17
CA ALA A 386 -39.99 0.86 -8.34
C ALA A 386 -40.29 0.01 -9.61
N GLU A 387 -39.27 -0.78 -9.98
CA GLU A 387 -39.26 -2.08 -10.72
C GLU A 387 -39.95 -2.20 -12.10
N ASN A 388 -39.16 -2.35 -13.17
CA ASN A 388 -38.94 -3.64 -13.89
C ASN A 388 -38.18 -3.50 -15.21
N ASP A 389 -37.43 -4.56 -15.51
CA ASP A 389 -36.89 -5.05 -16.78
C ASP A 389 -35.87 -4.24 -17.61
N ALA A 390 -34.67 -4.82 -17.66
CA ALA A 390 -33.77 -4.74 -18.80
C ALA A 390 -34.29 -5.65 -19.93
N SER A 391 -34.56 -5.09 -21.11
CA SER A 391 -34.28 -5.65 -22.47
C SER A 391 -35.16 -4.99 -23.54
N ALA A 392 -34.58 -4.12 -24.40
CA ALA A 392 -34.93 -4.01 -25.84
C ALA A 392 -34.00 -2.99 -26.55
N PRO A 393 -33.67 -3.20 -27.84
CA PRO A 393 -32.62 -2.47 -28.56
C PRO A 393 -33.09 -1.16 -29.18
N ALA A 394 -32.12 -0.26 -29.41
CA ALA A 394 -32.32 1.04 -30.05
C ALA A 394 -32.65 0.92 -31.56
N THR A 395 -33.59 1.73 -32.04
CA THR A 395 -33.80 2.00 -33.48
C THR A 395 -34.00 3.53 -33.66
N PRO A 396 -33.41 4.18 -34.69
CA PRO A 396 -33.54 5.63 -34.91
C PRO A 396 -34.90 6.02 -35.56
N PRO A 397 -35.26 7.32 -35.60
CA PRO A 397 -36.65 7.76 -35.64
C PRO A 397 -37.22 7.88 -37.07
N ALA A 398 -38.52 7.61 -37.22
CA ALA A 398 -39.31 8.01 -38.38
C ALA A 398 -40.51 8.87 -37.92
N VAL A 399 -40.75 9.91 -38.72
CA VAL A 399 -41.71 11.00 -38.52
C VAL A 399 -43.17 10.51 -38.62
N VAL A 400 -44.04 11.19 -37.89
CA VAL A 400 -45.50 11.04 -37.71
C VAL A 400 -46.29 10.82 -39.01
N MET A 401 -47.24 9.87 -39.00
CA MET A 401 -48.61 10.02 -39.55
C MET A 401 -49.52 8.83 -39.12
N LYS A 402 -50.81 9.09 -38.88
CA LYS A 402 -51.90 8.15 -38.47
C LYS A 402 -53.09 8.37 -39.42
N PRO A 403 -54.16 7.54 -39.48
CA PRO A 403 -54.32 6.07 -39.49
C PRO A 403 -55.09 5.56 -40.75
N ALA A 404 -55.13 4.25 -40.98
CA ALA A 404 -56.26 3.58 -41.66
C ALA A 404 -56.39 2.10 -41.21
N GLN A 405 -57.64 1.64 -41.17
CA GLN A 405 -58.16 0.39 -40.58
C GLN A 405 -57.98 -0.88 -41.44
N GLU A 406 -58.40 -2.00 -40.84
CA GLU A 406 -58.82 -3.31 -41.38
C GLU A 406 -57.72 -4.38 -41.49
N ASP A 407 -57.94 -5.66 -41.23
CA ASP A 407 -58.98 -6.48 -40.56
C ASP A 407 -58.41 -7.93 -40.59
N GLN A 408 -58.87 -8.81 -39.69
CA GLN A 408 -58.73 -10.30 -39.72
C GLN A 408 -57.30 -10.88 -39.59
N GLY A 409 -56.96 -11.90 -38.80
CA GLY A 409 -57.64 -13.09 -38.29
C GLY A 409 -56.56 -14.22 -38.21
N PRO A 410 -56.72 -15.29 -37.39
CA PRO A 410 -55.58 -15.87 -36.64
C PRO A 410 -55.11 -17.31 -37.00
N ARG A 411 -53.89 -17.64 -36.50
CA ARG A 411 -53.33 -18.98 -36.08
C ARG A 411 -52.89 -20.00 -37.17
N PRO A 412 -52.18 -21.12 -36.86
CA PRO A 412 -51.45 -21.58 -35.63
C PRO A 412 -50.08 -22.29 -35.86
N TRP A 413 -49.45 -22.75 -34.74
CA TRP A 413 -48.48 -23.87 -34.59
C TRP A 413 -47.00 -23.60 -34.99
N GLU A 414 -45.94 -24.14 -34.40
CA GLU A 414 -45.62 -25.13 -33.34
C GLU A 414 -44.16 -24.84 -32.91
N GLY A 415 -43.79 -24.87 -31.63
CA GLY A 415 -43.04 -25.99 -31.06
C GLY A 415 -41.61 -25.58 -30.68
N GLY A 416 -41.16 -25.87 -29.44
CA GLY A 416 -39.74 -25.74 -29.10
C GLY A 416 -39.35 -25.47 -27.64
N SER A 417 -39.60 -26.44 -26.77
CA SER A 417 -38.79 -26.84 -25.60
C SER A 417 -38.52 -25.87 -24.44
N ALA A 418 -39.05 -26.27 -23.28
CA ALA A 418 -38.67 -25.82 -21.95
C ALA A 418 -37.44 -26.59 -21.44
N ALA A 419 -36.50 -25.89 -20.81
CA ALA A 419 -35.68 -26.45 -19.73
C ALA A 419 -35.23 -25.31 -18.81
N ALA A 420 -35.82 -25.28 -17.62
CA ALA A 420 -35.42 -24.43 -16.50
C ALA A 420 -34.54 -25.23 -15.52
N LEU A 421 -33.82 -24.47 -14.68
CA LEU A 421 -33.23 -24.81 -13.37
C LEU A 421 -31.74 -25.19 -13.34
N ALA A 422 -30.89 -24.26 -12.90
CA ALA A 422 -30.38 -24.19 -11.51
C ALA A 422 -29.26 -23.12 -11.35
N PRO A 423 -29.15 -22.42 -10.20
CA PRO A 423 -28.11 -21.44 -9.93
C PRO A 423 -26.82 -22.09 -9.38
N PRO A 424 -25.61 -21.53 -9.60
CA PRO A 424 -24.41 -22.07 -8.98
C PRO A 424 -24.22 -21.54 -7.53
N PRO A 425 -23.48 -22.30 -6.68
CA PRO A 425 -23.47 -22.12 -5.24
C PRO A 425 -22.44 -21.10 -4.76
N THR A 426 -22.74 -20.53 -3.60
CA THR A 426 -21.82 -19.82 -2.70
C THR A 426 -20.69 -20.76 -2.24
N ALA A 427 -19.46 -20.48 -2.65
CA ALA A 427 -18.25 -21.08 -2.09
C ALA A 427 -17.31 -19.97 -1.63
N HIS A 428 -17.10 -19.89 -0.31
CA HIS A 428 -15.97 -19.19 0.28
C HIS A 428 -14.68 -19.85 -0.22
N GLN A 429 -13.92 -19.13 -1.04
CA GLN A 429 -12.51 -19.43 -1.28
C GLN A 429 -11.67 -18.37 -0.59
N ALA A 430 -10.93 -18.79 0.44
CA ALA A 430 -9.85 -18.01 1.02
C ALA A 430 -8.76 -17.85 -0.06
N LEU A 431 -8.53 -16.61 -0.47
CA LEU A 431 -7.39 -16.22 -1.30
C LEU A 431 -6.08 -16.50 -0.54
N PRO A 432 -5.03 -17.03 -1.16
CA PRO A 432 -3.70 -17.12 -0.56
C PRO A 432 -3.09 -15.72 -0.32
N ASP A 433 -2.49 -15.51 0.85
CA ASP A 433 -1.80 -14.30 1.36
C ASP A 433 -0.85 -13.65 0.32
N ALA A 434 -1.37 -12.75 -0.52
CA ALA A 434 -0.55 -11.87 -1.37
C ALA A 434 0.24 -10.83 -0.54
N LEU A 435 -0.22 -10.55 0.70
CA LEU A 435 0.46 -9.62 1.61
C LEU A 435 1.84 -10.13 2.06
N GLU A 436 2.00 -11.45 2.15
CA GLU A 436 3.20 -12.09 2.65
C GLU A 436 4.37 -11.94 1.65
N ASP A 437 4.10 -12.18 0.36
CA ASP A 437 5.09 -11.99 -0.71
C ASP A 437 5.49 -10.50 -0.81
N MET A 438 4.60 -9.53 -0.55
CA MET A 438 4.95 -8.11 -0.67
C MET A 438 5.59 -7.48 0.57
N LEU A 439 5.18 -7.90 1.77
CA LEU A 439 5.86 -7.52 3.01
C LEU A 439 7.30 -8.02 3.02
N THR A 440 7.61 -9.08 2.26
CA THR A 440 8.97 -9.57 2.03
C THR A 440 9.67 -8.98 0.79
N MET A 441 8.97 -8.53 -0.27
CA MET A 441 9.58 -8.11 -1.55
C MET A 441 9.90 -6.61 -1.74
N VAL A 442 9.27 -5.66 -1.02
CA VAL A 442 9.61 -4.20 -1.15
C VAL A 442 10.89 -3.81 -0.38
N GLY A 443 12.01 -4.48 -0.69
CA GLY A 443 13.37 -4.12 -0.27
C GLY A 443 14.37 -4.13 -1.43
N MET A 444 13.88 -4.29 -2.67
CA MET A 444 14.66 -4.28 -3.89
C MET A 444 13.93 -3.45 -4.94
N GLY A 445 14.21 -2.15 -5.00
CA GLY A 445 13.63 -1.26 -5.98
C GLY A 445 14.15 0.15 -5.81
N ASP A 446 15.40 0.38 -6.22
CA ASP A 446 15.81 1.57 -6.98
C ASP A 446 17.30 1.51 -7.31
N SER A 447 17.59 1.18 -8.56
CA SER A 447 18.84 1.51 -9.28
C SER A 447 18.64 1.19 -10.77
N SER A 448 17.69 1.84 -11.43
CA SER A 448 17.68 1.90 -12.91
C SER A 448 18.60 3.04 -13.35
N GLY A 449 19.89 2.73 -13.49
CA GLY A 449 20.84 3.56 -14.22
C GLY A 449 20.57 3.46 -15.72
N THR A 450 20.36 4.61 -16.32
CA THR A 450 20.20 4.88 -17.75
C THR A 450 21.29 4.18 -18.58
N GLN A 451 20.88 3.35 -19.54
CA GLN A 451 21.74 2.88 -20.63
C GLN A 451 21.89 4.01 -21.65
N GLN A 452 23.12 4.39 -21.95
CA GLN A 452 23.49 5.01 -23.23
C GLN A 452 24.73 4.29 -23.77
N ASP A 453 24.61 3.96 -25.05
CA ASP A 453 25.56 3.26 -25.92
C ASP A 453 26.95 3.89 -25.96
N ALA A 454 27.97 3.05 -26.18
CA ALA A 454 29.07 3.37 -27.08
C ALA A 454 29.83 2.11 -27.49
N GLU A 455 30.05 2.01 -28.80
CA GLU A 455 30.62 0.92 -29.58
C GLU A 455 32.11 0.61 -29.32
N VAL A 456 32.46 -0.59 -29.78
CA VAL A 456 33.77 -1.21 -29.93
C VAL A 456 34.64 -0.48 -30.96
N VAL A 457 35.94 -0.25 -30.66
CA VAL A 457 37.04 -0.41 -31.63
C VAL A 457 38.32 -0.89 -30.92
N SER A 458 38.88 -1.98 -31.44
CA SER A 458 40.17 -2.58 -31.11
C SER A 458 41.36 -1.77 -31.63
N SER A 459 42.51 -1.76 -30.94
CA SER A 459 43.81 -2.07 -31.56
C SER A 459 45.01 -2.02 -30.60
N MET A 460 45.87 -3.03 -30.82
CA MET A 460 47.32 -3.06 -30.72
C MET A 460 48.06 -3.34 -29.38
N THR A 461 49.08 -4.19 -29.57
CA THR A 461 49.91 -4.98 -28.66
C THR A 461 51.28 -4.29 -28.41
N PRO A 462 52.36 -4.96 -27.93
CA PRO A 462 52.89 -4.79 -26.57
C PRO A 462 54.36 -4.31 -26.53
N ALA A 463 54.89 -3.91 -25.36
CA ALA A 463 56.33 -3.86 -25.13
C ALA A 463 56.74 -3.88 -23.63
N THR A 464 57.34 -5.01 -23.25
CA THR A 464 58.64 -5.19 -22.56
C THR A 464 58.94 -4.60 -21.15
N ARG A 465 59.32 -5.54 -20.26
CA ARG A 465 60.10 -5.52 -18.96
C ARG A 465 61.35 -4.62 -18.94
N PRO A 466 62.11 -4.39 -17.82
CA PRO A 466 62.40 -5.29 -16.66
C PRO A 466 62.34 -4.65 -15.24
N GLU A 467 62.02 -5.35 -14.15
CA GLU A 467 62.89 -6.15 -13.23
C GLU A 467 63.88 -5.33 -12.37
N ALA A 468 63.71 -5.35 -11.04
CA ALA A 468 64.79 -5.23 -10.06
C ALA A 468 64.36 -5.81 -8.69
N SER A 469 65.17 -6.73 -8.18
CA SER A 469 65.02 -7.51 -6.94
C SER A 469 65.66 -6.84 -5.71
N MET A 470 65.36 -7.45 -4.56
CA MET A 470 65.65 -7.13 -3.14
C MET A 470 67.13 -6.87 -2.75
N PRO A 471 67.38 -6.59 -1.45
CA PRO A 471 67.81 -7.69 -0.57
C PRO A 471 67.19 -7.69 0.86
N ALA A 472 67.32 -8.84 1.52
CA ALA A 472 66.85 -9.18 2.87
C ALA A 472 67.99 -9.22 3.90
N MET A 473 67.64 -9.19 5.20
CA MET A 473 68.33 -9.72 6.43
C MET A 473 67.83 -8.89 7.66
N VAL A 474 67.60 -9.33 8.91
CA VAL A 474 67.94 -10.50 9.75
C VAL A 474 66.93 -10.58 10.93
N THR A 475 66.72 -11.79 11.45
CA THR A 475 65.97 -12.23 12.64
C THR A 475 66.55 -11.82 14.01
N VAL A 476 65.68 -11.53 15.00
CA VAL A 476 65.87 -11.90 16.41
C VAL A 476 64.53 -11.98 17.17
N SER A 477 64.40 -12.93 18.10
CA SER A 477 63.30 -13.07 19.09
C SER A 477 63.85 -12.96 20.51
N PRO A 478 63.05 -12.55 21.51
CA PRO A 478 62.76 -13.47 22.63
C PRO A 478 61.34 -13.39 23.26
N THR A 479 60.81 -14.58 23.60
CA THR A 479 60.04 -15.12 24.75
C THR A 479 59.13 -14.27 25.71
N SER A 480 57.83 -14.68 25.81
CA SER A 480 56.85 -14.81 26.98
C SER A 480 56.58 -13.66 27.97
N MET A 481 55.39 -13.33 28.52
CA MET A 481 53.95 -13.76 28.61
C MET A 481 53.16 -12.55 29.26
N PRO A 482 51.87 -12.64 29.65
CA PRO A 482 50.63 -12.52 28.88
C PRO A 482 49.87 -11.20 29.16
N THR A 483 49.23 -10.59 28.15
CA THR A 483 48.30 -9.49 28.43
C THR A 483 47.08 -9.52 27.54
N ALA A 484 45.93 -9.52 28.22
CA ALA A 484 44.65 -8.96 27.84
C ALA A 484 43.94 -9.54 26.60
N ALA A 485 42.70 -9.96 26.86
CA ALA A 485 41.68 -10.31 25.88
C ALA A 485 41.66 -9.30 24.72
N THR A 486 41.86 -9.82 23.51
CA THR A 486 41.95 -9.06 22.27
C THR A 486 40.57 -8.59 21.83
N SER A 487 40.44 -7.27 21.74
CA SER A 487 39.49 -6.55 20.89
C SER A 487 39.52 -7.09 19.44
N PRO A 488 38.42 -7.04 18.68
CA PRO A 488 38.46 -7.42 17.28
C PRO A 488 39.38 -6.47 16.50
N SER A 489 40.35 -7.06 15.81
CA SER A 489 41.39 -6.40 15.03
C SER A 489 40.81 -5.43 13.99
N THR A 490 41.39 -4.23 13.93
CA THR A 490 41.28 -3.27 12.81
C THR A 490 42.02 -3.80 11.57
N ALA A 491 41.58 -4.94 11.04
CA ALA A 491 42.16 -5.51 9.84
C ALA A 491 41.74 -4.69 8.61
N ARG A 492 42.73 -4.36 7.75
CA ARG A 492 42.50 -3.58 6.53
C ARG A 492 41.60 -4.37 5.57
N PRO A 493 40.54 -3.77 5.00
CA PRO A 493 39.70 -4.43 4.00
C PRO A 493 40.53 -4.94 2.84
N SER A 494 40.41 -6.23 2.54
CA SER A 494 41.07 -6.90 1.42
C SER A 494 40.24 -8.10 0.95
N GLY A 495 40.65 -8.76 -0.12
CA GLY A 495 40.02 -10.02 -0.53
C GLY A 495 40.16 -11.11 0.54
N GLU A 496 41.31 -11.17 1.21
CA GLU A 496 41.58 -12.15 2.28
C GLU A 496 40.73 -11.87 3.52
N HIS A 497 40.54 -10.58 3.83
CA HIS A 497 39.64 -10.16 4.90
C HIS A 497 38.19 -10.54 4.59
N PHE A 498 37.76 -10.38 3.33
CA PHE A 498 36.45 -10.85 2.87
C PHE A 498 36.30 -12.37 3.06
N MET A 499 37.31 -13.17 2.70
CA MET A 499 37.26 -14.64 2.90
C MET A 499 37.21 -15.02 4.38
N THR A 500 37.98 -14.34 5.23
CA THR A 500 37.97 -14.56 6.68
C THR A 500 36.61 -14.22 7.28
N TRP A 501 36.04 -13.08 6.87
CA TRP A 501 34.70 -12.67 7.27
C TRP A 501 33.62 -13.67 6.84
N LEU A 502 33.75 -14.22 5.63
CA LEU A 502 32.82 -15.20 5.08
C LEU A 502 32.86 -16.50 5.89
N GLN A 503 34.06 -17.03 6.15
CA GLN A 503 34.28 -18.21 6.99
C GLN A 503 33.72 -18.02 8.41
N GLN A 504 34.07 -16.90 9.06
CA GLN A 504 33.60 -16.58 10.41
C GLN A 504 32.07 -16.37 10.44
N GLY A 505 31.51 -15.73 9.42
CA GLY A 505 30.06 -15.52 9.30
C GLY A 505 29.30 -16.84 9.21
N ILE A 506 29.82 -17.82 8.48
CA ILE A 506 29.20 -19.14 8.37
C ILE A 506 29.41 -19.96 9.64
N ALA A 507 30.63 -19.98 10.21
CA ALA A 507 30.93 -20.71 11.43
C ALA A 507 30.11 -20.21 12.64
N SER A 508 29.89 -18.90 12.74
CA SER A 508 29.04 -18.27 13.76
C SER A 508 27.54 -18.33 13.46
N ARG A 509 27.12 -18.91 12.32
CA ARG A 509 25.73 -18.94 11.81
C ARG A 509 25.11 -17.56 11.58
N ARG A 510 25.93 -16.51 11.48
CA ARG A 510 25.51 -15.15 11.11
C ARG A 510 25.16 -15.05 9.63
N LEU A 511 25.85 -15.81 8.77
CA LEU A 511 25.52 -16.00 7.37
C LEU A 511 24.78 -17.33 7.21
N ILE A 512 23.51 -17.25 6.87
CA ILE A 512 22.67 -18.42 6.60
C ILE A 512 23.11 -19.03 5.26
N ILE A 513 23.20 -20.36 5.22
CA ILE A 513 23.56 -21.15 4.05
C ILE A 513 22.37 -21.98 3.58
N ASN A 514 22.26 -22.24 2.28
CA ASN A 514 21.25 -23.13 1.68
C ASN A 514 19.77 -22.81 1.98
N ASP A 515 19.48 -21.61 2.45
CA ASP A 515 18.13 -21.09 2.65
C ASP A 515 17.67 -20.26 1.44
N ALA A 516 16.36 -20.01 1.31
CA ALA A 516 15.80 -19.19 0.24
C ALA A 516 16.37 -17.76 0.18
N LYS A 517 16.84 -17.22 1.31
CA LYS A 517 17.49 -15.88 1.38
C LYS A 517 19.00 -15.94 1.63
N ALA A 518 19.62 -17.13 1.56
CA ALA A 518 21.05 -17.29 1.78
C ALA A 518 21.87 -16.56 0.70
N LEU A 519 23.04 -16.04 1.10
CA LEU A 519 24.02 -15.44 0.16
C LEU A 519 25.11 -16.44 -0.23
N VAL A 520 25.07 -17.63 0.38
CA VAL A 520 26.02 -18.71 0.18
C VAL A 520 25.23 -20.01 0.09
N HIS A 521 25.44 -20.76 -0.97
CA HIS A 521 24.82 -22.08 -1.16
C HIS A 521 25.91 -23.13 -1.41
N THR A 522 25.59 -24.39 -1.21
CA THR A 522 26.37 -25.51 -1.75
C THR A 522 25.65 -26.03 -3.00
N VAL A 523 26.35 -26.11 -4.13
CA VAL A 523 25.82 -26.67 -5.38
C VAL A 523 26.94 -27.38 -6.13
N SER A 524 26.64 -28.53 -6.73
CA SER A 524 27.65 -29.37 -7.41
C SER A 524 28.90 -29.62 -6.54
N ASP A 525 28.67 -29.89 -5.25
CA ASP A 525 29.67 -30.20 -4.23
C ASP A 525 30.71 -29.08 -4.00
N THR A 526 30.35 -27.84 -4.34
CA THR A 526 31.19 -26.67 -4.04
C THR A 526 30.38 -25.50 -3.49
N ALA A 527 31.06 -24.51 -2.94
CA ALA A 527 30.45 -23.28 -2.46
C ALA A 527 30.07 -22.35 -3.64
N TYR A 528 28.87 -21.81 -3.59
CA TYR A 528 28.32 -20.82 -4.51
C TYR A 528 28.03 -19.52 -3.78
N LEU A 529 28.73 -18.45 -4.19
CA LEU A 529 28.61 -17.12 -3.60
C LEU A 529 27.72 -16.23 -4.45
N VAL A 530 26.59 -15.79 -3.91
CA VAL A 530 25.58 -15.01 -4.64
C VAL A 530 26.06 -13.58 -4.85
N SER A 531 26.21 -13.15 -6.10
CA SER A 531 26.66 -11.81 -6.48
C SER A 531 25.50 -10.96 -7.03
N PRO A 532 25.36 -9.68 -6.65
CA PRO A 532 26.29 -8.88 -5.84
C PRO A 532 26.09 -9.01 -4.32
N GLY A 533 25.06 -9.72 -3.87
CA GLY A 533 24.56 -9.67 -2.49
C GLY A 533 25.60 -9.98 -1.41
N VAL A 534 26.45 -10.99 -1.61
CA VAL A 534 27.49 -11.35 -0.63
C VAL A 534 28.51 -10.23 -0.42
N PHE A 535 28.88 -9.50 -1.47
CA PHE A 535 29.84 -8.40 -1.41
C PHE A 535 29.21 -7.13 -0.85
N GLN A 536 27.94 -6.87 -1.16
CA GLN A 536 27.18 -5.78 -0.57
C GLN A 536 27.06 -5.96 0.94
N ARG A 537 26.77 -7.17 1.40
CA ARG A 537 26.68 -7.48 2.83
C ARG A 537 28.02 -7.25 3.54
N TYR A 538 29.13 -7.68 2.95
CA TYR A 538 30.46 -7.41 3.51
C TYR A 538 30.77 -5.91 3.56
N ALA A 539 30.47 -5.15 2.50
CA ALA A 539 30.72 -3.71 2.44
C ALA A 539 29.92 -2.93 3.49
N GLN A 540 28.67 -3.32 3.75
CA GLN A 540 27.82 -2.73 4.80
C GLN A 540 28.42 -2.92 6.21
N GLU A 541 29.04 -4.08 6.47
CA GLU A 541 29.66 -4.38 7.77
C GLU A 541 31.07 -3.78 7.91
N HIS A 542 31.65 -3.26 6.83
CA HIS A 542 33.00 -2.65 6.84
C HIS A 542 32.99 -1.28 6.14
N PRO A 543 32.46 -0.22 6.78
CA PRO A 543 32.34 1.13 6.18
C PRO A 543 33.66 1.70 5.64
N GLN A 544 34.78 1.27 6.22
CA GLN A 544 36.15 1.51 5.75
C GLN A 544 36.40 1.16 4.26
N VAL A 545 35.62 0.22 3.69
CA VAL A 545 35.64 -0.09 2.24
C VAL A 545 35.31 1.14 1.39
N GLY A 546 34.37 1.97 1.83
CA GLY A 546 33.91 3.13 1.05
C GLY A 546 35.02 4.16 0.79
N ALA A 547 35.97 4.31 1.71
CA ALA A 547 37.14 5.18 1.50
C ALA A 547 38.03 4.66 0.36
N PHE A 548 38.30 3.35 0.30
CA PHE A 548 39.11 2.74 -0.75
C PHE A 548 38.37 2.66 -2.09
N ALA A 549 37.06 2.42 -2.07
CA ALA A 549 36.23 2.37 -3.27
C ALA A 549 36.16 3.75 -3.96
N LYS A 550 36.02 4.84 -3.18
CA LYS A 550 36.07 6.22 -3.69
C LYS A 550 37.41 6.57 -4.34
N GLN A 551 38.53 6.14 -3.78
CA GLN A 551 39.86 6.36 -4.37
C GLN A 551 40.00 5.74 -5.75
N GLU A 552 39.31 4.62 -6.00
CA GLU A 552 39.33 3.92 -7.29
C GLU A 552 38.08 4.19 -8.15
N ASN A 553 37.29 5.23 -7.82
CA ASN A 553 36.04 5.62 -8.47
C ASN A 553 35.07 4.45 -8.74
N GLN A 554 34.86 3.62 -7.72
CA GLN A 554 34.03 2.42 -7.81
C GLN A 554 33.01 2.36 -6.67
N GLN A 555 31.93 1.61 -6.88
CA GLN A 555 30.99 1.26 -5.82
C GLN A 555 31.63 0.28 -4.83
N ASP A 556 31.30 0.42 -3.55
CA ASP A 556 31.90 -0.32 -2.44
C ASP A 556 31.91 -1.84 -2.66
N TRP A 557 30.78 -2.42 -3.07
CA TRP A 557 30.68 -3.86 -3.32
C TRP A 557 31.51 -4.31 -4.54
N ARG A 558 31.61 -3.48 -5.60
CA ARG A 558 32.44 -3.78 -6.79
C ARG A 558 33.92 -3.76 -6.44
N TRP A 559 34.32 -2.84 -5.55
CA TRP A 559 35.69 -2.78 -5.06
C TRP A 559 36.06 -4.08 -4.33
N VAL A 560 35.18 -4.57 -3.45
CA VAL A 560 35.39 -5.85 -2.74
C VAL A 560 35.39 -7.03 -3.71
N GLN A 561 34.45 -7.07 -4.64
CA GLN A 561 34.35 -8.12 -5.66
C GLN A 561 35.64 -8.23 -6.49
N LYS A 562 36.21 -7.12 -6.96
CA LYS A 562 37.50 -7.14 -7.68
C LYS A 562 38.65 -7.64 -6.82
N ARG A 563 38.66 -7.31 -5.53
CA ARG A 563 39.69 -7.79 -4.59
C ARG A 563 39.57 -9.29 -4.33
N PHE A 564 38.35 -9.80 -4.24
CA PHE A 564 38.07 -11.24 -4.21
C PHE A 564 38.51 -11.92 -5.51
N GLU A 565 38.15 -11.37 -6.67
CA GLU A 565 38.53 -11.96 -7.97
C GLU A 565 40.04 -12.04 -8.14
N ARG A 566 40.82 -11.09 -7.61
CA ARG A 566 42.29 -11.14 -7.65
C ARG A 566 42.88 -12.32 -6.86
N LEU A 567 42.14 -12.90 -5.91
CA LEU A 567 42.57 -14.11 -5.20
C LEU A 567 42.44 -15.38 -6.05
N GLN A 568 41.70 -15.33 -7.17
CA GLN A 568 41.51 -16.45 -8.09
C GLN A 568 41.00 -17.74 -7.40
N LEU A 569 40.20 -17.60 -6.35
CA LEU A 569 39.59 -18.73 -5.63
C LEU A 569 38.33 -19.26 -6.32
N HIS A 570 37.81 -18.54 -7.31
CA HIS A 570 36.62 -18.89 -8.08
C HIS A 570 36.93 -19.63 -9.39
N ARG A 571 35.99 -20.46 -9.84
CA ARG A 571 36.03 -21.15 -11.13
C ARG A 571 35.71 -20.17 -12.26
N LYS A 572 36.43 -20.32 -13.38
CA LYS A 572 36.14 -19.62 -14.63
C LYS A 572 35.42 -20.55 -15.60
N GLN A 573 34.51 -20.01 -16.39
CA GLN A 573 33.87 -20.72 -17.50
C GLN A 573 34.84 -20.92 -18.66
N ALA A 574 34.52 -21.85 -19.57
CA ALA A 574 35.28 -22.03 -20.81
C ALA A 574 35.30 -20.76 -21.67
N SER A 575 34.26 -19.92 -21.57
CA SER A 575 34.14 -18.60 -22.20
C SER A 575 35.05 -17.52 -21.59
N GLY A 576 35.73 -17.80 -20.47
CA GLY A 576 36.56 -16.83 -19.73
C GLY A 576 35.81 -15.96 -18.73
N LEU A 577 34.48 -16.11 -18.62
CA LEU A 577 33.66 -15.39 -17.63
C LEU A 577 33.79 -15.99 -16.23
N ASN A 578 33.65 -15.14 -15.19
CA ASN A 578 33.75 -15.54 -13.78
C ASN A 578 32.39 -15.87 -13.12
N ILE A 579 31.28 -15.43 -13.72
CA ILE A 579 29.93 -15.48 -13.11
C ILE A 579 29.14 -16.66 -13.66
N TRP A 580 28.76 -17.58 -12.77
CA TRP A 580 27.95 -18.76 -13.06
C TRP A 580 26.48 -18.50 -12.77
N THR A 581 25.62 -19.07 -13.62
CA THR A 581 24.17 -19.00 -13.45
C THR A 581 23.66 -20.32 -12.88
N CYS A 582 22.99 -20.24 -11.72
CA CYS A 582 22.24 -21.36 -11.17
C CYS A 582 20.75 -21.15 -11.41
N GLU A 583 20.04 -22.20 -11.79
CA GLU A 583 18.58 -22.23 -11.73
C GLU A 583 18.15 -22.63 -10.32
N VAL A 584 17.24 -21.85 -9.74
CA VAL A 584 16.59 -22.10 -8.46
C VAL A 584 15.18 -22.58 -8.75
N THR A 585 14.89 -23.84 -8.49
CA THR A 585 13.58 -24.45 -8.78
C THR A 585 12.70 -24.44 -7.54
N GLY A 586 11.68 -23.59 -7.53
CA GLY A 586 10.65 -23.56 -6.49
C GLY A 586 9.40 -24.37 -6.86
N PRO A 587 8.46 -24.59 -5.92
CA PRO A 587 7.25 -25.39 -6.13
C PRO A 587 6.30 -24.88 -7.24
N ARG A 588 6.41 -23.60 -7.64
CA ARG A 588 5.53 -22.97 -8.65
C ARG A 588 6.27 -22.26 -9.78
N LYS A 589 7.54 -21.87 -9.61
CA LYS A 589 8.34 -21.11 -10.58
C LYS A 589 9.84 -21.39 -10.38
N SER A 590 10.62 -21.35 -11.46
CA SER A 590 12.08 -21.30 -11.40
C SER A 590 12.62 -19.88 -11.59
N ARG A 591 13.77 -19.57 -10.99
CA ARG A 591 14.47 -18.28 -11.11
C ARG A 591 15.94 -18.52 -11.40
N LYS A 592 16.63 -17.53 -11.97
CA LYS A 592 18.08 -17.58 -12.20
C LYS A 592 18.81 -16.78 -11.14
N LEU A 593 19.86 -17.37 -10.58
CA LEU A 593 20.76 -16.76 -9.62
C LEU A 593 22.14 -16.65 -10.26
N HIS A 594 22.85 -15.55 -9.98
CA HIS A 594 24.18 -15.29 -10.54
C HIS A 594 25.21 -15.16 -9.42
N GLY A 595 26.40 -15.73 -9.61
CA GLY A 595 27.35 -15.87 -8.52
C GLY A 595 28.63 -16.59 -8.92
N TYR A 596 29.50 -16.78 -7.94
CA TYR A 596 30.80 -17.43 -8.12
C TYR A 596 30.76 -18.86 -7.57
N LEU A 597 31.22 -19.83 -8.35
CA LEU A 597 31.55 -21.16 -7.83
C LEU A 597 33.00 -21.15 -7.34
N LEU A 598 33.24 -21.65 -6.14
CA LEU A 598 34.60 -21.78 -5.63
C LEU A 598 35.32 -23.02 -6.17
N LEU A 599 36.64 -22.95 -6.27
CA LEU A 599 37.48 -24.09 -6.64
C LEU A 599 37.39 -25.20 -5.59
N GLN A 600 37.50 -24.82 -4.32
CA GLN A 600 37.49 -25.72 -3.16
C GLN A 600 36.44 -25.26 -2.14
N PRO A 601 35.44 -26.10 -1.77
CA PRO A 601 34.47 -25.74 -0.74
C PRO A 601 35.09 -25.50 0.64
N GLN A 602 36.23 -26.13 0.93
CA GLN A 602 36.98 -25.99 2.19
C GLN A 602 37.53 -24.57 2.42
N SER A 603 37.57 -23.75 1.36
CA SER A 603 37.95 -22.34 1.48
C SER A 603 36.92 -21.51 2.25
N VAL A 604 35.72 -22.05 2.50
CA VAL A 604 34.62 -21.34 3.17
C VAL A 604 33.95 -22.21 4.23
N PHE A 605 33.86 -23.52 4.01
CA PHE A 605 33.24 -24.46 4.94
C PHE A 605 34.28 -25.27 5.71
N GLY A 606 34.11 -25.44 7.02
CA GLY A 606 34.88 -26.40 7.81
C GLY A 606 34.49 -27.83 7.44
N ASP A 607 33.20 -28.14 7.57
CA ASP A 607 32.57 -29.36 7.03
C ASP A 607 31.62 -28.97 5.90
N VAL A 608 31.74 -29.61 4.74
CA VAL A 608 30.96 -29.25 3.54
C VAL A 608 29.48 -29.65 3.75
N PRO A 609 28.53 -28.69 3.75
CA PRO A 609 27.11 -28.98 3.88
C PRO A 609 26.59 -29.71 2.62
N PRO A 610 25.47 -30.45 2.71
CA PRO A 610 24.86 -31.07 1.53
C PRO A 610 24.46 -30.01 0.49
N ASN A 611 24.47 -30.41 -0.79
CA ASN A 611 24.01 -29.54 -1.87
C ASN A 611 22.57 -29.08 -1.64
N ASN A 612 22.30 -27.83 -1.99
CA ASN A 612 20.95 -27.30 -1.96
C ASN A 612 20.10 -28.03 -3.02
N PRO A 613 19.03 -28.75 -2.63
CA PRO A 613 18.25 -29.57 -3.55
C PRO A 613 17.46 -28.75 -4.58
N TYR A 614 17.32 -27.44 -4.36
CA TYR A 614 16.59 -26.53 -5.23
C TYR A 614 17.49 -25.76 -6.19
N LEU A 615 18.82 -25.93 -6.12
CA LEU A 615 19.76 -25.23 -7.01
C LEU A 615 20.43 -26.21 -7.96
N ALA A 616 20.46 -25.86 -9.24
CA ALA A 616 21.24 -26.55 -10.27
C ALA A 616 22.09 -25.55 -11.06
N VAL A 617 23.39 -25.84 -11.22
CA VAL A 617 24.26 -25.03 -12.09
C VAL A 617 23.86 -25.28 -13.54
N LEU A 618 23.54 -24.22 -14.28
CA LEU A 618 23.26 -24.36 -15.71
C LEU A 618 24.57 -24.57 -16.48
N PRO A 619 24.62 -25.49 -17.45
CA PRO A 619 25.78 -25.66 -18.31
C PRO A 619 26.02 -24.35 -19.11
N THR A 620 27.27 -23.92 -19.12
CA THR A 620 27.74 -22.67 -19.76
C THR A 620 28.56 -22.95 -21.00
#